data_AF-A0A3P7J9W4-F1
#
_entry.id   AF-A0A3P7J9W4-F1
#
_cell.length_a   1.000
_cell.length_b   1.000
_cell.length_c   1.000
_cell.angle_alpha   90.00
_cell.angle_beta   90.00
_cell.angle_gamma   90.00
#
_symmetry.space_group_name_H-M   'P 1'
#
loop_
_entity.id
_entity.type
_entity.pdbx_description
1 polymer ?
#
loop_
_entity_poly.entity_id
_entity_poly.type
_entity_poly.pdbx_seq_one_letter_code
_entity_poly.pdbx_strand_id
1 'polypeptide(L)'
;MDRKEEIIEPLGSCYSLLPATFELIVKFFDTGDEQLAQITYQTVGCAVRHVGAPAVLAVIPLDIDPNAAVLSTEFTRSWLIPVLRVNLHNAPLAYFASHILPIAVKIYRLGTLDPVPQRLYTTLQMQLWELLPAFCDSPSDLEESFPHLAPVLGAAMNERDDLKLTILSALRRIVRFALQPDAPERVEVYFLSF
;
A
#
# COMPACT_ATOMS: atom_id res chain seq x y z
N MET A 1 12.54 32.51 14.38
CA MET A 1 11.66 32.23 15.52
C MET A 1 10.46 33.14 15.36
N ASP A 2 9.24 32.75 15.01
CA ASP A 2 8.65 31.43 14.79
C ASP A 2 7.39 31.61 13.94
N ARG A 3 7.43 31.24 12.66
CA ARG A 3 6.22 31.09 11.81
C ARG A 3 5.89 29.64 11.49
N LYS A 4 6.76 28.71 11.90
CA LYS A 4 6.53 27.27 11.75
C LYS A 4 5.72 26.69 12.92
N GLU A 5 5.86 27.22 14.13
CA GLU A 5 5.18 26.68 15.31
C GLU A 5 3.67 27.03 15.35
N GLU A 6 3.25 28.19 14.85
CA GLU A 6 1.84 28.62 14.85
C GLU A 6 0.93 27.80 13.89
N ILE A 7 1.50 27.14 12.89
CA ILE A 7 0.74 26.30 11.92
C ILE A 7 0.63 24.85 12.42
N ILE A 8 1.56 24.39 13.27
CA ILE A 8 1.62 23.00 13.74
C ILE A 8 0.53 22.70 14.78
N GLU A 9 0.19 23.66 15.65
CA GLU A 9 -0.88 23.48 16.65
C GLU A 9 -2.28 23.22 16.07
N PRO A 10 -2.80 24.01 15.11
CA PRO A 10 -4.13 23.75 14.54
C PRO A 10 -4.16 22.46 13.71
N LEU A 11 -3.05 22.09 13.05
CA LEU A 11 -2.91 20.81 12.37
C LEU A 11 -3.01 19.65 13.37
N GLY A 12 -2.29 19.72 14.50
CA GLY A 12 -2.33 18.69 15.55
C GLY A 12 -3.73 18.45 16.13
N SER A 13 -4.52 19.51 16.31
CA SER A 13 -5.91 19.41 16.75
C SER A 13 -6.80 18.69 15.72
N CYS A 14 -6.64 18.97 14.42
CA CYS A 14 -7.35 18.24 13.36
C CYS A 14 -6.89 16.78 13.22
N TYR A 15 -5.59 16.48 13.40
CA TYR A 15 -5.07 15.11 13.43
C TYR A 15 -5.63 14.30 14.61
N SER A 16 -5.97 14.94 15.74
CA SER A 16 -6.56 14.25 16.89
C SER A 16 -8.00 13.78 16.66
N LEU A 17 -8.73 14.43 15.74
CA LEU A 17 -10.11 14.08 15.37
C LEU A 17 -10.18 13.06 14.23
N LEU A 18 -9.06 12.84 13.55
CA LEU A 18 -8.93 11.93 12.42
C LEU A 18 -9.43 10.52 12.77
N PRO A 19 -9.05 9.90 13.91
CA PRO A 19 -9.51 8.56 14.26
C PRO A 19 -11.03 8.45 14.42
N ALA A 20 -11.63 9.35 15.20
CA ALA A 20 -13.07 9.36 15.45
C ALA A 20 -13.88 9.63 14.17
N THR A 21 -13.36 10.50 13.30
CA THR A 21 -13.98 10.82 12.01
C THR A 21 -13.94 9.62 11.07
N PHE A 22 -12.80 8.93 11.01
CA PHE A 22 -12.64 7.72 10.19
C PHE A 22 -13.49 6.56 10.68
N GLU A 23 -13.60 6.34 11.98
CA GLU A 23 -14.50 5.32 12.52
C GLU A 23 -15.97 5.58 12.16
N LEU A 24 -16.42 6.83 12.20
CA LEU A 24 -17.77 7.19 11.77
C LEU A 24 -17.97 6.93 10.27
N ILE A 25 -16.99 7.30 9.43
CA ILE A 25 -17.02 7.06 8.00
C ILE A 25 -17.11 5.56 7.68
N VAL A 26 -16.33 4.72 8.36
CA VAL A 26 -16.40 3.26 8.19
C VAL A 26 -17.76 2.72 8.64
N LYS A 27 -18.29 3.18 9.79
CA LYS A 27 -19.64 2.81 10.24
C LYS A 27 -20.71 3.18 9.22
N PHE A 28 -20.58 4.32 8.55
CA PHE A 28 -21.50 4.72 7.48
C PHE A 28 -21.34 3.84 6.23
N PHE A 29 -20.13 3.44 5.87
CA PHE A 29 -19.92 2.45 4.80
C PHE A 29 -20.66 1.13 5.10
N ASP A 30 -20.56 0.66 6.33
CA ASP A 30 -21.19 -0.59 6.77
C ASP A 30 -22.74 -0.53 6.74
N THR A 31 -23.35 0.66 6.65
CA THR A 31 -24.82 0.81 6.49
C THR A 31 -25.33 0.41 5.10
N GLY A 32 -24.45 0.22 4.11
CA GLY A 32 -24.81 -0.27 2.78
C GLY A 32 -25.44 0.77 1.84
N ASP A 33 -25.43 2.05 2.21
CA ASP A 33 -25.87 3.15 1.35
C ASP A 33 -24.81 3.48 0.29
N GLU A 34 -25.19 3.44 -0.99
CA GLU A 34 -24.27 3.64 -2.12
C GLU A 34 -23.69 5.06 -2.17
N GLN A 35 -24.47 6.08 -1.79
CA GLN A 35 -23.99 7.47 -1.77
C GLN A 35 -22.98 7.67 -0.64
N LEU A 36 -23.27 7.12 0.55
CA LEU A 36 -22.33 7.15 1.67
C LEU A 36 -21.06 6.36 1.38
N ALA A 37 -21.16 5.24 0.66
CA ALA A 37 -19.99 4.48 0.22
C ALA A 37 -19.09 5.33 -0.71
N GLN A 38 -19.68 6.03 -1.69
CA GLN A 38 -18.93 6.90 -2.60
C GLN A 38 -18.21 8.04 -1.86
N ILE A 39 -18.89 8.70 -0.93
CA ILE A 39 -18.31 9.77 -0.11
C ILE A 39 -17.17 9.20 0.77
N THR A 40 -17.37 8.01 1.31
CA THR A 40 -16.34 7.29 2.09
C THR A 40 -15.10 7.03 1.26
N TYR A 41 -15.25 6.46 0.05
CA TYR A 41 -14.13 6.21 -0.85
C TYR A 41 -13.34 7.47 -1.18
N GLN A 42 -14.03 8.58 -1.48
CA GLN A 42 -13.38 9.85 -1.79
C GLN A 42 -12.66 10.44 -0.58
N THR A 43 -13.29 10.40 0.59
CA THR A 43 -12.74 10.96 1.83
C THR A 43 -11.48 10.20 2.27
N VAL A 44 -11.57 8.87 2.30
CA VAL A 44 -10.42 8.00 2.61
C VAL A 44 -9.33 8.16 1.55
N GLY A 45 -9.70 8.23 0.27
CA GLY A 45 -8.75 8.47 -0.82
C GLY A 45 -7.97 9.79 -0.66
N CYS A 46 -8.68 10.90 -0.39
CA CYS A 46 -8.06 12.19 -0.09
C CYS A 46 -7.10 12.11 1.09
N ALA A 47 -7.48 11.39 2.14
CA ALA A 47 -6.61 11.21 3.31
C ALA A 47 -5.39 10.36 2.99
N VAL A 48 -5.54 9.24 2.27
CA VAL A 48 -4.39 8.42 1.83
C VAL A 48 -3.39 9.27 1.05
N ARG A 49 -3.89 10.16 0.17
CA ARG A 49 -3.04 11.02 -0.68
C ARG A 49 -2.30 12.11 0.09
N HIS A 50 -2.93 12.75 1.07
CA HIS A 50 -2.38 13.95 1.73
C HIS A 50 -1.84 13.68 3.15
N VAL A 51 -2.40 12.71 3.86
CA VAL A 51 -1.96 12.28 5.19
C VAL A 51 -0.98 11.12 5.09
N GLY A 52 -1.14 10.25 4.09
CA GLY A 52 -0.28 9.11 3.82
C GLY A 52 -0.91 7.78 4.21
N ALA A 53 -0.65 6.75 3.40
CA ALA A 53 -1.20 5.41 3.61
C ALA A 53 -0.87 4.79 4.99
N PRO A 54 0.35 4.90 5.55
CA PRO A 54 0.65 4.31 6.85
C PRO A 54 -0.20 4.88 7.99
N ALA A 55 -0.42 6.20 7.99
CA ALA A 55 -1.22 6.87 9.02
C ALA A 55 -2.72 6.52 8.91
N VAL A 56 -3.25 6.47 7.68
CA VAL A 56 -4.64 6.04 7.45
C VAL A 56 -4.85 4.58 7.85
N LEU A 57 -3.94 3.68 7.46
CA LEU A 57 -4.04 2.26 7.77
C LEU A 57 -3.78 1.93 9.26
N ALA A 58 -3.15 2.83 10.01
CA ALA A 58 -3.07 2.72 11.46
C ALA A 58 -4.43 2.96 12.15
N VAL A 59 -5.29 3.77 11.53
CA VAL A 59 -6.65 4.06 12.02
C VAL A 59 -7.67 3.07 11.45
N ILE A 60 -7.58 2.80 10.15
CA ILE A 60 -8.44 1.84 9.45
C ILE A 60 -7.57 0.71 8.88
N PRO A 61 -7.21 -0.30 9.69
CA PRO A 61 -6.44 -1.43 9.20
C PRO A 61 -7.25 -2.25 8.18
N LEU A 62 -6.59 -3.00 7.31
CA LEU A 62 -7.25 -3.90 6.35
C LEU A 62 -7.97 -5.09 7.00
N ASP A 63 -7.84 -5.26 8.33
CA ASP A 63 -8.34 -6.42 9.10
C ASP A 63 -7.89 -7.78 8.53
N ILE A 64 -6.66 -7.83 8.02
CA ILE A 64 -6.03 -9.08 7.58
C ILE A 64 -4.76 -9.28 8.40
N ASP A 65 -4.83 -10.17 9.40
CA ASP A 65 -3.68 -10.53 10.21
C ASP A 65 -2.82 -11.57 9.48
N PRO A 66 -1.58 -11.24 9.05
CA PRO A 66 -0.70 -12.20 8.41
C PRO A 66 -0.28 -13.36 9.33
N ASN A 67 -0.38 -13.19 10.65
CA ASN A 67 0.00 -14.16 11.67
C ASN A 67 -1.15 -15.07 12.12
N ALA A 68 -2.39 -14.76 11.73
CA ALA A 68 -3.54 -15.57 12.12
C ALA A 68 -3.45 -17.00 11.54
N ALA A 69 -3.90 -17.97 12.34
CA ALA A 69 -3.97 -19.37 11.94
C ALA A 69 -5.01 -19.59 10.83
N VAL A 70 -6.13 -18.86 10.90
CA VAL A 70 -7.24 -18.87 9.93
C VAL A 70 -7.56 -17.42 9.56
N LEU A 71 -7.67 -17.13 8.26
CA LEU A 71 -8.14 -15.83 7.77
C LEU A 71 -9.66 -15.84 7.67
N SER A 72 -10.28 -14.68 7.96
CA SER A 72 -11.70 -14.49 7.68
C SER A 72 -11.98 -14.64 6.18
N THR A 73 -13.10 -15.27 5.84
CA THR A 73 -13.59 -15.39 4.46
C THR A 73 -14.38 -14.17 3.98
N GLU A 74 -14.68 -13.22 4.87
CA GLU A 74 -15.56 -12.08 4.55
C GLU A 74 -14.78 -10.86 4.05
N PHE A 75 -13.50 -10.71 4.44
CA PHE A 75 -12.62 -9.60 4.06
C PHE A 75 -13.33 -8.24 3.98
N THR A 76 -14.03 -7.86 5.04
CA THR A 76 -14.96 -6.72 5.10
C THR A 76 -14.31 -5.38 4.71
N ARG A 77 -12.98 -5.26 4.85
CA ARG A 77 -12.21 -4.05 4.50
C ARG A 77 -11.39 -4.14 3.20
N SER A 78 -11.65 -5.17 2.38
CA SER A 78 -11.03 -5.32 1.05
C SER A 78 -11.31 -4.14 0.11
N TRP A 79 -12.39 -3.39 0.35
CA TRP A 79 -12.73 -2.16 -0.37
C TRP A 79 -11.67 -1.06 -0.26
N LEU A 80 -10.80 -1.09 0.76
CA LEU A 80 -9.69 -0.15 0.89
C LEU A 80 -8.60 -0.36 -0.18
N ILE A 81 -8.44 -1.57 -0.69
CA ILE A 81 -7.39 -1.89 -1.67
C ILE A 81 -7.51 -1.04 -2.95
N PRO A 82 -8.68 -0.96 -3.62
CA PRO A 82 -8.82 -0.07 -4.78
C PRO A 82 -8.65 1.42 -4.42
N VAL A 83 -9.01 1.84 -3.20
CA VAL A 83 -8.78 3.22 -2.73
C VAL A 83 -7.29 3.52 -2.63
N LEU A 84 -6.53 2.64 -1.99
CA LEU A 84 -5.08 2.75 -1.87
C LEU A 84 -4.45 2.81 -3.27
N ARG A 85 -4.83 1.88 -4.15
CA ARG A 85 -4.26 1.76 -5.51
C ARG A 85 -4.27 3.07 -6.29
N VAL A 86 -5.32 3.87 -6.19
CA VAL A 86 -5.47 5.11 -6.96
C VAL A 86 -5.05 6.38 -6.21
N ASN A 87 -4.91 6.31 -4.88
CA ASN A 87 -4.60 7.47 -4.04
C ASN A 87 -3.22 7.45 -3.39
N LEU A 88 -2.49 6.33 -3.48
CA LEU A 88 -1.10 6.24 -3.00
C LEU A 88 -0.23 7.29 -3.69
N HIS A 89 0.44 8.09 -2.86
CA HIS A 89 1.36 9.13 -3.29
C HIS A 89 2.41 9.32 -2.19
N ASN A 90 3.68 9.47 -2.56
CA ASN A 90 4.79 9.64 -1.62
C ASN A 90 4.83 8.57 -0.53
N ALA A 91 4.54 7.31 -0.89
CA ALA A 91 4.38 6.21 0.06
C ALA A 91 5.69 5.41 0.19
N PRO A 92 6.10 5.01 1.41
CA PRO A 92 7.33 4.26 1.60
C PRO A 92 7.20 2.82 1.08
N LEU A 93 8.16 2.39 0.25
CA LEU A 93 8.29 1.01 -0.21
C LEU A 93 8.53 0.04 0.95
N ALA A 94 9.20 0.50 2.03
CA ALA A 94 9.32 -0.28 3.26
C ALA A 94 7.96 -0.73 3.79
N TYR A 95 6.93 0.12 3.68
CA TYR A 95 5.58 -0.22 4.16
C TYR A 95 4.96 -1.32 3.32
N PHE A 96 5.12 -1.28 1.98
CA PHE A 96 4.68 -2.39 1.13
C PHE A 96 5.40 -3.69 1.54
N ALA A 97 6.72 -3.66 1.71
CA ALA A 97 7.51 -4.82 2.04
C ALA A 97 7.17 -5.44 3.41
N SER A 98 6.89 -4.60 4.41
CA SER A 98 6.69 -5.03 5.80
C SER A 98 5.23 -5.30 6.18
N HIS A 99 4.25 -4.65 5.54
CA HIS A 99 2.84 -4.76 5.90
C HIS A 99 1.99 -5.42 4.83
N ILE A 100 2.14 -5.05 3.56
CA ILE A 100 1.28 -5.52 2.46
C ILE A 100 1.74 -6.87 1.92
N LEU A 101 3.04 -7.00 1.64
CA LEU A 101 3.63 -8.19 1.03
C LEU A 101 3.46 -9.46 1.89
N PRO A 102 3.66 -9.44 3.22
CA PRO A 102 3.45 -10.63 4.05
C PRO A 102 2.01 -11.15 3.98
N ILE A 103 1.04 -10.24 3.90
CA ILE A 103 -0.38 -10.58 3.75
C ILE A 103 -0.62 -11.28 2.41
N ALA A 104 -0.10 -10.73 1.31
CA ALA A 104 -0.25 -11.32 -0.02
C ALA A 104 0.36 -12.74 -0.10
N VAL A 105 1.54 -12.93 0.49
CA VAL A 105 2.22 -14.24 0.54
C VAL A 105 1.45 -15.25 1.38
N LYS A 106 0.90 -14.83 2.53
CA LYS A 106 0.08 -15.69 3.39
C LYS A 106 -1.19 -16.15 2.69
N ILE A 107 -1.92 -15.23 2.05
CA ILE A 107 -3.16 -15.55 1.31
C ILE A 107 -2.84 -16.51 0.15
N TYR A 108 -1.74 -16.30 -0.57
CA TYR A 108 -1.29 -17.21 -1.63
C TYR A 108 -1.07 -18.64 -1.09
N ARG A 109 -0.34 -18.79 0.02
CA ARG A 109 -0.10 -20.10 0.65
C ARG A 109 -1.39 -20.79 1.10
N LEU A 110 -2.35 -20.04 1.66
CA LEU A 110 -3.64 -20.60 2.05
C LEU A 110 -4.47 -21.02 0.83
N GLY A 111 -4.46 -20.22 -0.24
CA GLY A 111 -5.13 -20.56 -1.50
C GLY A 111 -4.60 -21.84 -2.16
N THR A 112 -3.33 -22.19 -1.93
CA THR A 112 -2.78 -23.46 -2.45
C THR A 112 -3.21 -24.71 -1.65
N LEU A 113 -3.75 -24.55 -0.44
CA LEU A 113 -4.04 -25.67 0.47
C LEU A 113 -5.49 -26.17 0.42
N ASP A 114 -6.48 -25.31 0.10
CA ASP A 114 -7.90 -25.67 0.10
C ASP A 114 -8.63 -25.27 -1.20
N PRO A 115 -9.46 -26.13 -1.81
CA PRO A 115 -10.09 -25.86 -3.11
C PRO A 115 -11.28 -24.87 -3.09
N VAL A 116 -11.88 -24.58 -1.93
CA VAL A 116 -13.22 -23.94 -1.90
C VAL A 116 -13.22 -22.41 -1.69
N PRO A 117 -12.21 -21.76 -1.06
CA PRO A 117 -12.02 -20.30 -1.16
C PRO A 117 -10.95 -19.87 -2.16
N GLN A 118 -10.46 -20.77 -3.04
CA GLN A 118 -9.33 -20.52 -3.94
C GLN A 118 -9.47 -19.25 -4.79
N ARG A 119 -10.65 -19.00 -5.35
CA ARG A 119 -10.88 -17.84 -6.20
C ARG A 119 -10.79 -16.53 -5.43
N LEU A 120 -11.42 -16.47 -4.25
CA LEU A 120 -11.40 -15.28 -3.40
C LEU A 120 -9.97 -14.94 -2.96
N TYR A 121 -9.22 -15.93 -2.46
CA TYR A 121 -7.83 -15.74 -2.07
C TYR A 121 -6.94 -15.37 -3.26
N THR A 122 -7.15 -15.98 -4.43
CA THR A 122 -6.42 -15.62 -5.65
C THR A 122 -6.72 -14.18 -6.07
N THR A 123 -7.97 -13.74 -6.05
CA THR A 123 -8.32 -12.36 -6.37
C THR A 123 -7.71 -11.40 -5.36
N LEU A 124 -7.84 -11.67 -4.06
CA LEU A 124 -7.37 -10.76 -3.03
C LEU A 124 -5.84 -10.62 -3.03
N GLN A 125 -5.10 -11.73 -3.15
CA GLN A 125 -3.64 -11.65 -3.22
C GLN A 125 -3.18 -10.92 -4.48
N MET A 126 -3.85 -11.09 -5.62
CA MET A 126 -3.56 -10.31 -6.83
C MET A 126 -3.83 -8.82 -6.63
N GLN A 127 -4.94 -8.44 -6.00
CA GLN A 127 -5.25 -7.05 -5.69
C GLN A 127 -4.20 -6.40 -4.77
N LEU A 128 -3.66 -7.14 -3.80
CA LEU A 128 -2.56 -6.66 -2.96
C LEU A 128 -1.27 -6.46 -3.77
N TRP A 129 -0.93 -7.38 -4.68
CA TRP A 129 0.21 -7.22 -5.59
C TRP A 129 0.02 -6.03 -6.55
N GLU A 130 -1.20 -5.75 -6.99
CA GLU A 130 -1.53 -4.59 -7.82
C GLU A 130 -1.31 -3.23 -7.13
N LEU A 131 -1.10 -3.22 -5.80
CA LEU A 131 -0.66 -2.01 -5.09
C LEU A 131 0.81 -1.69 -5.34
N LEU A 132 1.65 -2.69 -5.65
CA LEU A 132 3.10 -2.51 -5.81
C LEU A 132 3.44 -1.39 -6.82
N PRO A 133 2.88 -1.36 -8.05
CA PRO A 133 3.13 -0.26 -8.96
C PRO A 133 2.76 1.12 -8.39
N ALA A 134 1.72 1.21 -7.55
CA ALA A 134 1.32 2.48 -6.95
C ALA A 134 2.34 2.98 -5.92
N PHE A 135 2.90 2.08 -5.09
CA PHE A 135 4.02 2.42 -4.21
C PHE A 135 5.29 2.82 -4.99
N CYS A 136 5.48 2.25 -6.18
CA CYS A 136 6.61 2.55 -7.06
C CYS A 136 6.47 3.83 -7.88
N ASP A 137 5.33 4.52 -7.84
CA ASP A 137 5.07 5.72 -8.65
C ASP A 137 5.76 6.98 -8.07
N SER A 138 5.74 7.10 -6.75
CA SER A 138 6.42 8.16 -5.99
C SER A 138 6.88 7.60 -4.64
N PRO A 139 7.92 6.74 -4.61
CA PRO A 139 8.45 6.18 -3.38
C PRO A 139 9.19 7.24 -2.55
N SER A 140 8.92 7.30 -1.25
CA SER A 140 9.61 8.25 -0.35
C SER A 140 10.98 7.78 0.14
N ASP A 141 11.29 6.49 -0.01
CA ASP A 141 12.45 5.79 0.58
C ASP A 141 13.13 4.84 -0.42
N LEU A 142 13.11 5.19 -1.72
CA LEU A 142 13.55 4.29 -2.79
C LEU A 142 14.96 3.72 -2.59
N GLU A 143 15.93 4.57 -2.30
CA GLU A 143 17.34 4.19 -2.18
C GLU A 143 17.60 3.22 -1.03
N GLU A 144 16.87 3.39 0.08
CA GLU A 144 17.02 2.55 1.27
C GLU A 144 16.24 1.23 1.13
N SER A 145 15.01 1.28 0.62
CA SER A 145 14.08 0.16 0.64
C SER A 145 14.18 -0.75 -0.59
N PHE A 146 14.52 -0.23 -1.76
CA PHE A 146 14.55 -1.02 -2.98
C PHE A 146 15.59 -2.15 -2.99
N PRO A 147 16.85 -1.96 -2.51
CA PRO A 147 17.83 -3.04 -2.45
C PRO A 147 17.36 -4.26 -1.65
N HIS A 148 16.53 -4.04 -0.62
CA HIS A 148 15.94 -5.10 0.19
C HIS A 148 14.74 -5.77 -0.50
N LEU A 149 13.96 -5.00 -1.25
CA LEU A 149 12.78 -5.50 -1.97
C LEU A 149 13.14 -6.21 -3.29
N ALA A 150 14.21 -5.79 -3.97
CA ALA A 150 14.59 -6.27 -5.30
C ALA A 150 14.83 -7.79 -5.37
N PRO A 151 15.53 -8.45 -4.43
CA PRO A 151 15.67 -9.91 -4.42
C PRO A 151 14.32 -10.63 -4.32
N VAL A 152 13.40 -10.09 -3.52
CA VAL A 152 12.06 -10.67 -3.33
C VAL A 152 11.23 -10.57 -4.61
N LEU A 153 11.29 -9.42 -5.29
CA LEU A 153 10.64 -9.23 -6.60
C LEU A 153 11.26 -10.14 -7.67
N GLY A 154 12.58 -10.32 -7.65
CA GLY A 154 13.28 -11.21 -8.57
C GLY A 154 12.87 -12.68 -8.40
N ALA A 155 12.81 -13.16 -7.14
CA ALA A 155 12.32 -14.50 -6.84
C ALA A 155 10.85 -14.69 -7.27
N ALA A 156 9.97 -13.74 -6.90
CA ALA A 156 8.56 -13.77 -7.28
C ALA A 156 8.38 -13.77 -8.80
N MET A 157 9.16 -12.99 -9.55
CA MET A 157 9.09 -12.95 -11.02
C MET A 157 9.50 -14.29 -11.67
N ASN A 158 10.42 -15.03 -11.05
CA ASN A 158 10.87 -16.34 -11.55
C ASN A 158 9.88 -17.46 -11.21
N GLU A 159 9.31 -17.43 -10.01
CA GLU A 159 8.43 -18.48 -9.50
C GLU A 159 6.97 -18.32 -9.92
N ARG A 160 6.54 -17.09 -10.23
CA ARG A 160 5.13 -16.74 -10.43
C ARG A 160 4.90 -15.96 -11.71
N ASP A 161 4.46 -16.68 -12.75
CA ASP A 161 4.13 -16.12 -14.06
C ASP A 161 3.03 -15.05 -14.00
N ASP A 162 2.06 -15.23 -13.10
CA ASP A 162 0.93 -14.31 -12.90
C ASP A 162 1.35 -12.92 -12.37
N LEU A 163 2.52 -12.83 -11.71
CA LEU A 163 3.03 -11.58 -11.16
C LEU A 163 3.94 -10.79 -12.11
N LYS A 164 4.44 -11.43 -13.18
CA LYS A 164 5.45 -10.83 -14.07
C LYS A 164 5.05 -9.45 -14.59
N LEU A 165 3.81 -9.31 -15.08
CA LEU A 165 3.33 -8.04 -15.62
C LEU A 165 3.26 -6.94 -14.55
N THR A 166 2.77 -7.29 -13.36
CA THR A 166 2.66 -6.36 -12.22
C THR A 166 4.03 -5.91 -11.75
N ILE A 167 4.99 -6.84 -11.62
CA ILE A 167 6.37 -6.54 -11.22
C ILE A 167 7.07 -5.68 -12.27
N LEU A 168 6.96 -6.01 -13.55
CA LEU A 168 7.56 -5.22 -14.64
C LEU A 168 6.96 -3.81 -14.72
N SER A 169 5.65 -3.67 -14.44
CA SER A 169 4.98 -2.36 -14.34
C SER A 169 5.55 -1.52 -13.20
N ALA A 170 5.77 -2.14 -12.03
CA ALA A 170 6.38 -1.49 -10.87
C ALA A 170 7.83 -1.05 -11.14
N LEU A 171 8.65 -1.94 -11.70
CA LEU A 171 10.05 -1.64 -12.07
C LEU A 171 10.11 -0.50 -13.09
N ARG A 172 9.20 -0.47 -14.07
CA ARG A 172 9.13 0.64 -15.04
C ARG A 172 8.86 1.99 -14.36
N ARG A 173 8.00 2.02 -13.33
CA ARG A 173 7.70 3.25 -12.58
C ARG A 173 8.90 3.70 -11.76
N ILE A 174 9.59 2.78 -11.08
CA ILE A 174 10.85 3.06 -10.37
C ILE A 174 11.90 3.66 -11.31
N VAL A 175 12.13 3.04 -12.48
CA VAL A 175 13.11 3.54 -13.45
C VAL A 175 12.72 4.93 -13.93
N ARG A 176 11.44 5.18 -14.21
CA ARG A 176 10.97 6.52 -14.60
C ARG A 176 11.18 7.54 -13.49
N PHE A 177 10.91 7.18 -12.24
CA PHE A 177 11.10 8.04 -11.08
C PHE A 177 12.58 8.35 -10.85
N ALA A 178 13.44 7.33 -10.85
CA ALA A 178 14.89 7.48 -10.66
C ALA A 178 15.58 8.25 -11.79
N LEU A 179 14.99 8.31 -12.98
CA LEU A 179 15.52 9.06 -14.13
C LEU A 179 14.98 10.50 -14.23
N GLN A 180 14.16 10.97 -13.29
CA GLN A 180 13.70 12.36 -13.29
C GLN A 180 14.88 13.32 -13.06
N PRO A 181 14.89 14.48 -13.74
CA PRO A 181 16.02 15.42 -13.73
C PRO A 181 16.28 16.09 -12.36
N ASP A 182 15.36 15.94 -11.41
CA ASP A 182 15.42 16.50 -10.04
C ASP A 182 15.82 15.44 -8.99
N ALA A 183 16.27 14.26 -9.42
CA ALA A 183 16.79 13.25 -8.52
C ALA A 183 18.06 13.78 -7.82
N PRO A 184 18.19 13.62 -6.49
CA PRO A 184 19.41 13.99 -5.77
C PRO A 184 20.62 13.34 -6.43
N GLU A 185 21.73 14.07 -6.48
CA GLU A 185 22.95 13.74 -7.24
C GLU A 185 23.25 12.24 -7.25
N ARG A 186 23.35 11.69 -8.47
CA ARG A 186 23.75 10.32 -8.71
C ARG A 186 25.09 10.06 -8.05
N VAL A 187 25.09 9.34 -6.93
CA VAL A 187 26.28 8.59 -6.55
C VAL A 187 26.40 7.49 -7.59
N GLU A 188 27.27 7.69 -8.58
CA GLU A 188 27.72 6.63 -9.46
C GLU A 188 28.23 5.49 -8.59
N VAL A 189 27.39 4.48 -8.37
CA VAL A 189 27.86 3.19 -7.91
C VAL A 189 28.64 2.63 -9.08
N TYR A 190 29.93 2.96 -9.10
CA TYR A 190 30.91 2.33 -9.96
C TYR A 190 30.76 0.82 -9.77
N PHE A 191 30.10 0.17 -10.74
CA PHE A 191 30.24 -1.25 -11.00
C PHE A 191 31.68 -1.48 -11.47
N LEU A 192 32.63 -1.34 -10.55
CA LEU A 192 33.99 -1.82 -10.72
C LEU A 192 33.98 -3.28 -10.32
N SER A 193 33.80 -4.11 -11.35
CA SER A 193 34.65 -5.27 -11.63
C SER A 193 35.36 -5.90 -10.43
N PHE A 194 34.84 -7.03 -9.94
CA PHE A 194 35.61 -8.21 -9.55
C PHE A 194 34.79 -9.47 -9.82
#